data_AF-A0A7R9FRU6-F1
#
_entry.id   AF-A0A7R9FRU6-F1
#
_cell.length_a   1.000
_cell.length_b   1.000
_cell.length_c   1.000
_cell.angle_alpha   90.00
_cell.angle_beta   90.00
_cell.angle_gamma   90.00
#
_symmetry.space_group_name_H-M   'P 1'
#
loop_
_entity.id
_entity.type
_entity.pdbx_description
1 polymer ?
#
loop_
_entity_poly.entity_id
_entity_poly.type
_entity_poly.pdbx_seq_one_letter_code
_entity_poly.pdbx_strand_id
1 'polypeptide(L)'
;VWEQALSQILMSLSVGGGGLITLASYNRFQYNLIRWGATYIMNFMDYYATAPRQLFTQMVMLWAVMYCFGIENFLSALKAMTGFNPGLTLKSYLVTLYTAIIPSILVGIFIWSCSYVNPLVIAGYEYPAFARVLGWFTAFLTVSAIPFAAFYQTFWGFRHVPWRQRWRVLTTPTERFYANQLAFAKGAPLSSNDVDNRDNELQLLDVPSK
;
A
#
# COMPACT_ATOMS: atom_id res chain seq x y z
N VAL A 1 0.76 13.30 -16.20
CA VAL A 1 -0.57 12.86 -16.70
C VAL A 1 -0.73 11.34 -16.89
N TRP A 2 0.04 10.66 -17.76
CA TRP A 2 -0.18 9.23 -18.07
C TRP A 2 0.04 8.26 -16.89
N GLU A 3 1.04 8.53 -16.06
CA GLU A 3 1.32 7.73 -14.86
C GLU A 3 0.19 7.82 -13.82
N GLN A 4 -0.39 9.01 -13.65
CA GLN A 4 -1.50 9.23 -12.72
C GLN A 4 -2.77 8.52 -13.20
N ALA A 5 -3.09 8.61 -14.49
CA ALA A 5 -4.21 7.88 -15.08
C ALA A 5 -4.03 6.35 -14.95
N LEU A 6 -2.81 5.85 -15.18
CA LEU A 6 -2.49 4.43 -14.99
C LEU A 6 -2.69 4.00 -13.52
N SER A 7 -2.20 4.81 -12.57
CA SER A 7 -2.35 4.51 -11.14
C SER A 7 -3.83 4.43 -10.73
N GLN A 8 -4.68 5.31 -11.27
CA GLN A 8 -6.12 5.31 -11.00
C GLN A 8 -6.80 4.06 -11.57
N ILE A 9 -6.48 3.69 -12.80
CA ILE A 9 -7.01 2.46 -13.43
C ILE A 9 -6.60 1.23 -12.61
N LEU A 10 -5.34 1.16 -12.16
CA LEU A 10 -4.85 0.04 -11.35
C LEU A 10 -5.54 -0.03 -9.98
N MET A 11 -5.76 1.12 -9.33
CA MET A 11 -6.46 1.19 -8.04
C MET A 11 -7.93 0.79 -8.17
N SER A 12 -8.61 1.20 -9.25
CA SER A 12 -9.98 0.76 -9.55
C SER A 12 -10.05 -0.72 -9.91
N LEU A 13 -9.07 -1.24 -10.66
CA LEU A 13 -8.99 -2.66 -11.02
C LEU A 13 -8.75 -3.55 -9.79
N SER A 14 -7.99 -3.07 -8.79
CA SER A 14 -7.78 -3.78 -7.52
C SER A 14 -9.09 -4.03 -6.77
N VAL A 15 -10.02 -3.07 -6.77
CA VAL A 15 -11.33 -3.20 -6.10
C VAL A 15 -12.29 -4.03 -6.97
N GLY A 16 -12.22 -3.90 -8.30
CA GLY A 16 -13.08 -4.63 -9.23
C GLY A 16 -12.71 -6.10 -9.46
N GLY A 17 -11.44 -6.48 -9.26
CA GLY A 17 -10.93 -7.82 -9.55
C GLY A 17 -11.67 -8.93 -8.80
N GLY A 18 -11.88 -8.77 -7.48
CA GLY A 18 -12.61 -9.75 -6.68
C GLY A 18 -14.07 -9.93 -7.10
N GLY A 19 -14.74 -8.84 -7.48
CA GLY A 19 -16.13 -8.85 -7.95
C GLY A 19 -16.30 -9.55 -9.30
N LEU A 20 -15.41 -9.28 -10.26
CA LEU A 20 -15.43 -9.92 -11.58
C LEU A 20 -15.14 -11.42 -11.51
N ILE A 21 -14.23 -11.84 -10.63
CA ILE A 21 -13.93 -13.26 -10.43
C ILE A 21 -15.12 -13.99 -9.79
N THR A 22 -15.79 -13.35 -8.84
CA THR A 22 -17.01 -13.88 -8.22
C THR A 22 -18.12 -14.03 -9.25
N LEU A 23 -18.32 -13.04 -10.13
CA LEU A 23 -19.30 -13.10 -11.22
C LEU A 23 -18.94 -14.16 -12.27
N ALA A 24 -17.65 -14.33 -12.59
CA ALA A 24 -17.17 -15.39 -13.48
C ALA A 24 -17.47 -16.79 -12.93
N SER A 25 -17.48 -16.97 -11.60
CA SER A 25 -17.88 -18.22 -10.94
C SER A 25 -19.37 -18.55 -11.10
N TYR A 26 -20.23 -17.53 -11.32
CA TYR A 26 -21.67 -17.70 -11.57
C TYR A 26 -22.01 -18.01 -13.05
N ASN A 27 -21.02 -18.10 -13.93
CA ASN A 27 -21.26 -18.37 -15.34
C ASN A 27 -21.81 -19.80 -15.56
N ARG A 28 -22.92 -19.92 -16.30
CA ARG A 28 -23.64 -21.20 -16.53
C ARG A 28 -23.14 -22.02 -17.72
N PHE A 29 -22.09 -21.58 -18.41
CA PHE A 29 -21.55 -22.35 -19.55
C PHE A 29 -20.90 -23.67 -19.11
N GLN A 30 -21.18 -24.72 -19.88
CA GLN A 30 -21.09 -26.14 -19.55
C GLN A 30 -19.65 -26.70 -19.41
N TYR A 31 -18.61 -25.91 -19.66
CA TYR A 31 -17.22 -26.36 -19.55
C TYR A 31 -16.68 -26.15 -18.13
N ASN A 32 -16.91 -27.16 -17.30
CA ASN A 32 -16.51 -27.19 -15.88
C ASN A 32 -15.01 -26.96 -15.63
N LEU A 33 -14.14 -27.08 -16.64
CA LEU A 33 -12.69 -26.88 -16.51
C LEU A 33 -12.33 -25.45 -16.04
N ILE A 34 -13.00 -24.44 -16.59
CA ILE A 34 -12.71 -23.03 -16.25
C ILE A 34 -13.18 -22.75 -14.82
N ARG A 35 -14.34 -23.28 -14.41
CA ARG A 35 -14.89 -23.09 -13.06
C ARG A 35 -14.05 -23.80 -11.99
N TRP A 36 -13.74 -25.08 -12.20
CA TRP A 36 -12.91 -25.83 -11.26
C TRP A 36 -11.48 -25.29 -11.24
N GLY A 37 -10.85 -25.13 -12.41
CA GLY A 37 -9.50 -24.58 -12.53
C GLY A 37 -9.35 -23.19 -11.90
N ALA A 38 -10.30 -22.28 -12.16
CA ALA A 38 -10.30 -20.97 -11.52
C ALA A 38 -10.47 -21.08 -10.00
N THR A 39 -11.35 -21.93 -9.50
CA THR A 39 -11.52 -22.12 -8.04
C THR A 39 -10.24 -22.64 -7.38
N TYR A 40 -9.54 -23.59 -8.00
CA TYR A 40 -8.25 -24.08 -7.50
C TYR A 40 -7.18 -22.97 -7.50
N ILE A 41 -6.99 -22.27 -8.63
CA ILE A 41 -6.00 -21.19 -8.76
C ILE A 41 -6.31 -20.03 -7.80
N MET A 42 -7.58 -19.66 -7.63
CA MET A 42 -7.98 -18.59 -6.70
C MET A 42 -7.72 -18.95 -5.25
N ASN A 43 -8.09 -20.16 -4.83
CA ASN A 43 -7.81 -20.62 -3.45
C ASN A 43 -6.31 -20.73 -3.19
N PHE A 44 -5.54 -21.14 -4.19
CA PHE A 44 -4.08 -21.13 -4.14
C PHE A 44 -3.55 -19.71 -3.95
N MET A 45 -4.00 -18.75 -4.77
CA MET A 45 -3.60 -17.35 -4.65
C MET A 45 -4.01 -16.75 -3.31
N ASP A 46 -5.23 -16.99 -2.83
CA ASP A 46 -5.70 -16.42 -1.57
C ASP A 46 -4.93 -16.96 -0.35
N TYR A 47 -4.66 -18.27 -0.34
CA TYR A 47 -3.86 -18.88 0.71
C TYR A 47 -2.39 -18.40 0.71
N TYR A 48 -1.74 -18.32 -0.45
CA TYR A 48 -0.33 -17.94 -0.52
C TYR A 48 -0.09 -16.42 -0.54
N ALA A 49 -0.89 -15.65 -1.27
CA ALA A 49 -0.72 -14.21 -1.42
C ALA A 49 -1.41 -13.39 -0.30
N THR A 50 -2.61 -13.77 0.14
CA THR A 50 -3.40 -12.96 1.10
C THR A 50 -3.24 -13.38 2.56
N ALA A 51 -2.95 -14.65 2.85
CA ALA A 51 -2.86 -15.11 4.24
C ALA A 51 -1.57 -14.55 4.94
N PRO A 52 -1.04 -15.05 6.09
CA PRO A 52 -0.29 -14.24 7.09
C PRO A 52 0.76 -13.21 6.61
N ARG A 53 1.37 -13.42 5.45
CA ARG A 53 2.34 -12.50 4.80
C ARG A 53 1.76 -11.12 4.50
N GLN A 54 0.48 -11.03 4.13
CA GLN A 54 -0.17 -9.73 3.89
C GLN A 54 -0.30 -8.93 5.20
N LEU A 55 -0.62 -9.60 6.31
CA LEU A 55 -0.71 -8.96 7.64
C LEU A 55 0.62 -8.34 8.05
N PHE A 56 1.74 -9.01 7.76
CA PHE A 56 3.07 -8.47 7.99
C PHE A 56 3.31 -7.17 7.22
N THR A 57 2.94 -7.13 5.94
CA THR A 57 3.06 -5.94 5.09
C THR A 57 2.23 -4.77 5.64
N GLN A 58 0.99 -5.04 6.08
CA GLN A 58 0.12 -4.02 6.68
C GLN A 58 0.65 -3.50 8.01
N MET A 59 1.27 -4.37 8.82
CA MET A 59 1.91 -3.96 10.07
C MET A 59 3.07 -2.99 9.82
N VAL A 60 3.97 -3.33 8.88
CA VAL A 60 5.10 -2.46 8.49
C VAL A 60 4.59 -1.14 7.93
N MET A 61 3.55 -1.16 7.09
CA MET A 61 2.97 0.04 6.51
C MET A 61 2.37 0.96 7.59
N LEU A 62 1.62 0.41 8.54
CA LEU A 62 1.03 1.21 9.62
C LEU A 62 2.09 1.81 10.52
N TRP A 63 3.14 1.07 10.86
CA TRP A 63 4.25 1.63 11.62
C TRP A 63 4.99 2.73 10.84
N ALA A 64 5.20 2.54 9.54
CA ALA A 64 5.80 3.58 8.70
C ALA A 64 4.95 4.86 8.68
N VAL A 65 3.62 4.75 8.52
CA VAL A 65 2.73 5.93 8.53
C VAL A 65 2.68 6.59 9.91
N MET A 66 2.53 5.83 10.99
CA MET A 66 2.34 6.41 12.32
C MET A 66 3.62 7.00 12.90
N TYR A 67 4.77 6.35 12.70
CA TYR A 67 6.04 6.75 13.30
C TYR A 67 6.98 7.47 12.34
N CYS A 68 7.09 7.06 11.06
CA CYS A 68 7.99 7.74 10.12
C CYS A 68 7.34 9.00 9.54
N PHE A 69 6.09 8.89 9.05
CA PHE A 69 5.37 10.04 8.51
C PHE A 69 4.77 10.93 9.62
N GLY A 70 4.36 10.31 10.73
CA GLY A 70 3.86 11.00 11.92
C GLY A 70 2.34 11.16 11.93
N ILE A 71 1.73 10.82 13.06
CA ILE A 71 0.26 10.88 13.24
C ILE A 71 -0.32 12.29 13.07
N GLU A 72 0.41 13.33 13.44
CA GLU A 72 -0.08 14.71 13.33
C GLU A 72 -0.14 15.18 11.87
N ASN A 73 0.84 14.78 11.06
CA ASN A 73 0.85 15.02 9.62
C ASN A 73 -0.30 14.28 8.94
N PHE A 74 -0.55 13.03 9.37
CA PHE A 74 -1.68 12.23 8.88
C PHE A 74 -3.03 12.84 9.23
N LEU A 75 -3.24 13.25 10.49
CA LEU A 75 -4.49 13.90 10.91
C LEU A 75 -4.71 15.25 10.23
N SER A 76 -3.63 16.01 9.98
CA SER A 76 -3.70 17.28 9.25
C SER A 76 -4.08 17.05 7.78
N ALA A 77 -3.56 16.00 7.15
CA ALA A 77 -3.95 15.60 5.81
C ALA A 77 -5.42 15.15 5.75
N LEU A 78 -5.88 14.33 6.71
CA LEU A 78 -7.28 13.91 6.80
C LEU A 78 -8.24 15.10 6.97
N LYS A 79 -7.86 16.07 7.79
CA LYS A 79 -8.62 17.31 7.98
C LYS A 79 -8.68 18.12 6.68
N ALA A 80 -7.58 18.22 5.94
CA ALA A 80 -7.53 18.93 4.66
C ALA A 80 -8.44 18.26 3.59
N MET A 81 -8.53 16.92 3.59
CA MET A 81 -9.34 16.18 2.62
C MET A 81 -10.84 16.17 2.94
N THR A 82 -11.19 16.03 4.21
CA THR A 82 -12.61 15.87 4.62
C THR A 82 -13.24 17.16 5.15
N GLY A 83 -12.44 18.20 5.40
CA GLY A 83 -12.88 19.45 6.04
C GLY A 83 -13.30 19.26 7.51
N PHE A 84 -13.25 18.02 8.03
CA PHE A 84 -13.71 17.69 9.36
C PHE A 84 -12.68 18.16 10.39
N ASN A 85 -13.10 19.05 11.30
CA ASN A 85 -12.26 19.51 12.41
C ASN A 85 -12.58 18.69 13.67
N PRO A 86 -11.85 17.60 13.95
CA PRO A 86 -12.10 16.79 15.14
C PRO A 86 -11.83 17.63 16.39
N GLY A 87 -12.79 17.66 17.33
CA GLY A 87 -12.54 18.23 18.66
C GLY A 87 -11.37 17.53 19.36
N LEU A 88 -10.73 18.18 20.35
CA LEU A 88 -9.52 17.66 20.99
C LEU A 88 -9.66 16.23 21.54
N THR A 89 -10.84 15.89 22.06
CA THR A 89 -11.16 14.56 22.59
C THR A 89 -11.27 13.50 21.50
N LEU A 90 -11.85 13.86 20.35
CA LEU A 90 -11.94 12.95 19.20
C LEU A 90 -10.58 12.79 18.53
N LYS A 91 -9.77 13.86 18.49
CA LYS A 91 -8.37 13.79 18.05
C LYS A 91 -7.58 12.79 18.90
N SER A 92 -7.63 12.89 20.23
CA SER A 92 -6.87 11.97 21.11
C SER A 92 -7.33 10.52 21.00
N TYR A 93 -8.64 10.27 20.83
CA TYR A 93 -9.16 8.93 20.56
C TYR A 93 -8.60 8.36 19.25
N LEU A 94 -8.65 9.12 18.16
CA LEU A 94 -8.12 8.68 16.86
C LEU A 94 -6.61 8.40 16.94
N VAL A 95 -5.84 9.27 17.58
CA VAL A 95 -4.39 9.05 17.78
C VAL A 95 -4.14 7.73 18.50
N THR A 96 -4.84 7.48 19.61
CA THR A 96 -4.67 6.26 20.41
C THR A 96 -5.07 5.01 19.64
N LEU A 97 -6.17 5.09 18.88
CA LEU A 97 -6.67 4.00 18.06
C LEU A 97 -5.65 3.59 16.98
N TYR A 98 -5.15 4.56 16.21
CA TYR A 98 -4.23 4.29 15.10
C TYR A 98 -2.80 3.99 15.54
N THR A 99 -2.35 4.55 16.66
CA THR A 99 -0.96 4.36 17.13
C THR A 99 -0.81 3.10 17.99
N ALA A 100 -1.81 2.74 18.78
CA ALA A 100 -1.69 1.65 19.75
C ALA A 100 -2.67 0.49 19.50
N ILE A 101 -3.97 0.77 19.35
CA ILE A 101 -4.99 -0.29 19.33
C ILE A 101 -4.92 -1.10 18.03
N ILE A 102 -4.94 -0.46 16.87
CA ILE A 102 -4.92 -1.13 15.56
C ILE A 102 -3.64 -1.97 15.38
N PRO A 103 -2.43 -1.43 15.64
CA PRO A 103 -1.20 -2.22 15.53
C PRO A 103 -1.18 -3.41 16.49
N SER A 104 -1.69 -3.25 17.72
CA SER A 104 -1.75 -4.33 18.71
C SER A 104 -2.67 -5.48 18.27
N ILE A 105 -3.84 -5.15 17.72
CA ILE A 105 -4.77 -6.15 17.18
C ILE A 105 -4.12 -6.89 16.00
N LEU A 106 -3.45 -6.16 15.09
CA LEU A 106 -2.78 -6.78 13.95
C LEU A 106 -1.63 -7.71 14.36
N VAL A 107 -0.84 -7.32 15.36
CA VAL A 107 0.18 -8.21 15.95
C VAL A 107 -0.46 -9.46 16.54
N GLY A 108 -1.58 -9.30 17.28
CA GLY A 108 -2.31 -10.44 17.86
C GLY A 108 -2.83 -11.42 16.80
N ILE A 109 -3.49 -10.91 15.76
CA ILE A 109 -3.98 -11.74 14.65
C ILE A 109 -2.82 -12.37 13.87
N PHE A 110 -1.70 -11.67 13.70
CA PHE A 110 -0.51 -12.21 13.05
C PHE A 110 0.12 -13.35 13.84
N ILE A 111 0.26 -13.21 15.17
CA ILE A 111 0.77 -14.27 16.05
C ILE A 111 -0.16 -15.48 16.00
N TRP A 112 -1.48 -15.27 16.09
CA TRP A 112 -2.46 -16.33 15.91
C TRP A 112 -2.27 -17.02 14.55
N SER A 113 -2.14 -16.23 13.48
CA SER A 113 -2.01 -16.73 12.12
C SER A 113 -0.73 -17.55 11.91
N CYS A 114 0.37 -17.20 12.57
CA CYS A 114 1.60 -18.00 12.55
C CYS A 114 1.45 -19.36 13.25
N SER A 115 0.54 -19.49 14.21
CA SER A 115 0.30 -20.75 14.91
C SER A 115 -0.52 -21.77 14.10
N TYR A 116 -1.18 -21.36 13.01
CA TYR A 116 -2.03 -22.22 12.18
C TYR A 116 -1.50 -22.36 10.73
N VAL A 117 -0.31 -22.92 10.56
CA VAL A 117 0.25 -23.20 9.22
C VAL A 117 -0.12 -24.64 8.79
N ASN A 118 -1.33 -24.82 8.27
CA ASN A 118 -1.75 -26.10 7.67
C ASN A 118 -1.48 -26.10 6.16
N PRO A 119 -0.95 -27.18 5.55
CA PRO A 119 -0.79 -27.26 4.11
C PRO A 119 -2.15 -27.13 3.40
N LEU A 120 -2.18 -26.41 2.27
CA LEU A 120 -3.39 -26.21 1.49
C LEU A 120 -3.87 -27.55 0.89
N VAL A 121 -4.99 -28.07 1.37
CA VAL A 121 -5.65 -29.28 0.85
C VAL A 121 -7.07 -28.90 0.39
N ILE A 122 -7.39 -29.13 -0.89
CA ILE A 122 -8.73 -28.85 -1.44
C ILE A 122 -9.37 -30.18 -1.82
N ALA A 123 -10.48 -30.53 -1.16
CA ALA A 123 -11.24 -31.75 -1.45
C ALA A 123 -10.39 -33.05 -1.48
N GLY A 124 -9.38 -33.14 -0.60
CA GLY A 124 -8.45 -34.29 -0.54
C GLY A 124 -7.31 -34.26 -1.56
N TYR A 125 -7.21 -33.22 -2.39
CA TYR A 125 -6.08 -33.00 -3.28
C TYR A 125 -4.97 -32.20 -2.58
N GLU A 126 -3.81 -32.81 -2.45
CA GLU A 126 -2.59 -32.13 -1.99
C GLU A 126 -1.91 -31.41 -3.16
N TYR A 127 -1.61 -30.13 -2.97
CA TYR A 127 -0.90 -29.36 -3.99
C TYR A 127 0.53 -29.91 -4.21
N PRO A 128 0.94 -30.06 -5.49
CA PRO A 128 2.26 -30.57 -5.82
C PRO A 128 3.37 -29.61 -5.36
N ALA A 129 4.57 -30.15 -5.14
CA ALA A 129 5.69 -29.40 -4.55
C ALA A 129 6.06 -28.13 -5.34
N PHE A 130 6.01 -28.16 -6.68
CA PHE A 130 6.29 -26.98 -7.51
C PHE A 130 5.29 -25.85 -7.24
N ALA A 131 4.01 -26.16 -7.01
CA ALA A 131 2.99 -25.17 -6.70
C ALA A 131 3.26 -24.55 -5.33
N ARG A 132 3.68 -25.35 -4.35
CA ARG A 132 4.07 -24.84 -3.03
C ARG A 132 5.24 -23.84 -3.13
N VAL A 133 6.28 -24.17 -3.90
CA VAL A 133 7.44 -23.28 -4.12
C VAL A 133 7.00 -21.99 -4.81
N LEU A 134 6.17 -22.09 -5.86
CA LEU A 134 5.62 -20.93 -6.54
C LEU A 134 4.79 -20.05 -5.59
N GLY A 135 4.01 -20.66 -4.70
CA GLY A 135 3.20 -19.95 -3.71
C GLY A 135 4.07 -19.15 -2.75
N TRP A 136 5.13 -19.76 -2.20
CA TRP A 136 6.10 -19.05 -1.37
C TRP A 136 6.84 -17.95 -2.13
N PHE A 137 7.15 -18.14 -3.42
CA PHE A 137 7.75 -17.08 -4.23
C PHE A 137 6.82 -15.86 -4.35
N THR A 138 5.53 -16.08 -4.62
CA THR A 138 4.55 -14.97 -4.67
C THR A 138 4.40 -14.25 -3.33
N ALA A 139 4.49 -14.99 -2.22
CA ALA A 139 4.48 -14.42 -0.87
C ALA A 139 5.66 -13.49 -0.60
N PHE A 140 6.87 -13.89 -1.01
CA PHE A 140 8.04 -13.03 -0.86
C PHE A 140 8.02 -11.84 -1.81
N LEU A 141 7.48 -12.03 -3.01
CA LEU A 141 7.38 -10.97 -4.01
C LEU A 141 6.60 -9.77 -3.46
N THR A 142 5.43 -9.99 -2.84
CA THR A 142 4.60 -8.91 -2.30
C THR A 142 5.27 -8.21 -1.10
N VAL A 143 5.84 -8.97 -0.17
CA VAL A 143 6.55 -8.41 0.99
C VAL A 143 7.80 -7.63 0.58
N SER A 144 8.49 -8.08 -0.48
CA SER A 144 9.75 -7.47 -0.95
C SER A 144 9.55 -6.16 -1.72
N ALA A 145 8.36 -5.87 -2.23
CA ALA A 145 8.11 -4.67 -3.03
C ALA A 145 8.38 -3.36 -2.25
N ILE A 146 7.98 -3.33 -0.98
CA ILE A 146 8.20 -2.16 -0.08
C ILE A 146 9.70 -1.92 0.17
N PRO A 147 10.49 -2.88 0.68
CA PRO A 147 11.91 -2.67 0.89
C PRO A 147 12.65 -2.46 -0.43
N PHE A 148 12.23 -3.08 -1.54
CA PHE A 148 12.84 -2.85 -2.84
C PHE A 148 12.69 -1.39 -3.29
N ALA A 149 11.50 -0.80 -3.16
CA ALA A 149 11.30 0.61 -3.47
C ALA A 149 12.14 1.53 -2.56
N ALA A 150 12.19 1.23 -1.26
CA ALA A 150 13.01 1.98 -0.30
C ALA A 150 14.51 1.87 -0.64
N PHE A 151 14.99 0.68 -1.00
CA PHE A 151 16.37 0.47 -1.46
C PHE A 151 16.65 1.23 -2.74
N TYR A 152 15.78 1.13 -3.74
CA TYR A 152 15.96 1.83 -5.01
C TYR A 152 16.10 3.35 -4.82
N GLN A 153 15.20 3.95 -4.02
CA GLN A 153 15.27 5.38 -3.69
C GLN A 153 16.52 5.74 -2.88
N THR A 154 16.92 4.87 -1.95
CA THR A 154 18.10 5.10 -1.11
C THR A 154 19.41 4.97 -1.91
N PHE A 155 19.53 4.07 -2.87
CA PHE A 155 20.80 3.83 -3.57
C PHE A 155 20.94 4.64 -4.87
N TRP A 156 19.86 4.80 -5.64
CA TRP A 156 19.90 5.49 -6.92
C TRP A 156 19.32 6.91 -6.88
N GLY A 157 18.28 7.18 -6.08
CA GLY A 157 17.62 8.49 -6.06
C GLY A 157 18.49 9.63 -5.51
N PHE A 158 19.13 9.43 -4.36
CA PHE A 158 19.82 10.50 -3.62
C PHE A 158 21.34 10.31 -3.55
N ARG A 159 21.96 9.77 -4.62
CA ARG A 159 23.40 9.40 -4.65
C ARG A 159 24.34 10.54 -4.25
N HIS A 160 23.94 11.79 -4.48
CA HIS A 160 24.70 13.00 -4.20
C HIS A 160 24.71 13.44 -2.72
N VAL A 161 23.79 12.94 -1.89
CA VAL A 161 23.63 13.34 -0.48
C VAL A 161 24.31 12.33 0.45
N PRO A 162 25.01 12.76 1.53
CA PRO A 162 25.57 11.85 2.53
C PRO A 162 24.48 11.06 3.28
N TRP A 163 24.81 9.83 3.68
CA TRP A 163 23.87 8.82 4.20
C TRP A 163 22.90 9.34 5.27
N ARG A 164 23.39 10.10 6.26
CA ARG A 164 22.54 10.61 7.37
C ARG A 164 21.48 11.61 6.91
N GLN A 165 21.82 12.44 5.92
CA GLN A 165 20.87 13.41 5.35
C GLN A 165 19.90 12.72 4.39
N ARG A 166 20.35 11.69 3.67
CA ARG A 166 19.50 10.88 2.78
C ARG A 166 18.32 10.27 3.53
N TRP A 167 18.56 9.63 4.67
CA TRP A 167 17.47 9.06 5.49
C TRP A 167 16.50 10.13 5.98
N ARG A 168 17.00 11.30 6.39
CA ARG A 168 16.16 12.41 6.83
C ARG A 168 15.24 12.87 5.70
N VAL A 169 15.80 13.10 4.51
CA VAL A 169 15.05 13.54 3.31
C VAL A 169 13.99 12.52 2.90
N LEU A 170 14.31 11.22 2.95
CA LEU A 170 13.35 10.15 2.60
C LEU A 170 12.21 10.01 3.62
N THR A 171 12.46 10.33 4.89
CA THR A 171 11.42 10.28 5.93
C THR A 171 10.58 11.55 6.02
N THR A 172 11.03 12.66 5.45
CA THR A 172 10.28 13.91 5.44
C THR A 172 9.27 13.94 4.30
N PRO A 173 8.04 14.44 4.52
CA PRO A 173 7.08 14.68 3.45
C PRO A 173 7.65 15.65 2.41
N THR A 174 7.34 15.44 1.13
CA THR A 174 7.74 16.34 0.05
C THR A 174 7.18 17.75 0.27
N GLU A 175 7.89 18.79 -0.19
CA GLU A 175 7.40 20.19 -0.09
C GLU A 175 6.01 20.40 -0.71
N ARG A 176 5.68 19.63 -1.76
CA ARG A 176 4.35 19.57 -2.37
C ARG A 176 3.25 19.25 -1.37
N PHE A 177 3.51 18.37 -0.41
CA PHE A 177 2.54 18.02 0.64
C PHE A 177 2.14 19.25 1.47
N TYR A 178 3.12 20.05 1.89
CA TYR A 178 2.87 21.28 2.63
C TYR A 178 2.19 22.35 1.77
N ALA A 179 2.61 22.51 0.51
CA ALA A 179 1.97 23.43 -0.43
C ALA A 179 0.48 23.10 -0.66
N ASN A 180 0.16 21.80 -0.78
CA ASN A 180 -1.21 21.34 -0.93
C ASN A 180 -2.04 21.60 0.33
N GLN A 181 -1.52 21.29 1.52
CA GLN A 181 -2.22 21.60 2.78
C GLN A 181 -2.54 23.10 2.92
N LEU A 182 -1.60 23.97 2.53
CA LEU A 182 -1.79 25.41 2.54
C LEU A 182 -2.81 25.89 1.51
N ALA A 183 -2.81 25.29 0.31
CA ALA A 183 -3.80 25.59 -0.73
C ALA A 183 -5.23 25.21 -0.28
N PHE A 184 -5.40 24.03 0.31
CA PHE A 184 -6.67 23.59 0.88
C PHE A 184 -7.12 24.48 2.05
N ALA A 185 -6.20 24.88 2.94
CA ALA A 185 -6.52 25.78 4.05
C ALA A 185 -6.97 27.17 3.58
N LYS A 186 -6.50 27.62 2.41
CA LYS A 186 -6.87 28.91 1.78
C LYS A 186 -8.08 28.80 0.86
N GLY A 187 -8.68 27.61 0.69
CA GLY A 187 -9.81 27.39 -0.23
C GLY A 187 -9.47 27.60 -1.71
N ALA A 188 -8.18 27.58 -2.07
CA ALA A 188 -7.75 27.79 -3.45
C ALA A 188 -7.92 26.47 -4.25
N PRO A 189 -8.50 26.51 -5.47
CA PRO A 189 -8.57 25.33 -6.31
C PRO A 189 -7.14 24.93 -6.72
N LEU A 190 -6.76 23.69 -6.46
CA LEU A 190 -5.56 23.08 -7.05
C LEU A 190 -5.84 22.85 -8.53
N SER A 191 -5.55 23.85 -9.35
CA SER A 191 -5.51 23.70 -10.81
C SER A 191 -4.46 22.65 -11.16
N SER A 192 -4.85 21.56 -11.85
CA SER A 192 -3.91 20.54 -12.32
C SER A 192 -2.80 21.12 -13.19
N ASN A 193 -3.05 22.26 -13.84
CA ASN A 193 -2.09 22.96 -14.68
C ASN A 193 -0.97 23.65 -13.87
N ASP A 194 -1.24 24.06 -12.63
CA ASP A 194 -0.21 24.65 -11.76
C ASP A 194 0.71 23.60 -11.13
N VAL A 195 0.24 22.34 -11.06
CA VAL A 195 1.02 21.20 -10.56
C VAL A 195 1.99 20.72 -11.64
N ASP A 196 1.54 20.51 -12.87
CA ASP A 196 2.41 20.09 -13.99
C ASP A 196 3.49 21.16 -14.31
N ASN A 197 3.18 22.45 -14.15
CA ASN A 197 4.17 23.52 -14.41
C ASN A 197 5.25 23.60 -13.32
N ARG A 198 4.89 23.34 -12.05
CA ARG A 198 5.86 23.26 -10.94
C ARG A 198 6.69 21.98 -10.95
N ASP A 199 6.16 20.91 -11.52
CA ASP A 199 6.89 19.65 -11.72
C ASP A 199 8.02 19.83 -12.74
N ASN A 200 7.78 20.63 -13.79
CA ASN A 200 8.81 21.04 -14.73
C ASN A 200 9.84 21.99 -14.07
N GLU A 201 9.43 22.92 -13.20
CA GLU A 201 10.35 23.82 -12.49
C GLU A 201 11.21 23.10 -11.43
N LEU A 202 10.65 22.12 -10.70
CA LEU A 202 11.40 21.31 -9.73
C LEU A 202 12.36 20.35 -10.43
N GLN A 203 11.99 19.78 -11.58
CA GLN A 203 12.92 19.02 -12.41
C GLN A 203 14.06 19.91 -12.97
N LEU A 204 13.81 21.19 -13.22
CA LEU A 204 14.84 22.15 -13.61
C LEU A 204 15.77 22.54 -12.44
N LEU A 205 15.29 22.48 -11.20
CA LEU A 205 16.09 22.71 -9.99
C LEU A 205 16.87 21.45 -9.54
N ASP A 206 16.39 20.26 -9.88
CA ASP A 206 17.08 18.98 -9.65
C ASP A 206 18.11 18.63 -10.75
N VAL A 207 18.25 19.45 -11.80
CA VAL A 207 19.44 19.43 -12.67
C VAL A 207 20.46 20.42 -12.10
N PRO A 208 21.49 19.97 -11.38
CA PRO A 208 22.53 20.89 -10.94
C PRO A 208 23.20 21.48 -12.18
N SER A 209 23.16 22.81 -12.30
CA SER A 209 24.06 23.52 -13.21
C SER A 209 25.49 23.13 -12.84
N LYS A 210 26.26 22.70 -13.85
CA LYS A 210 27.68 22.34 -13.84
C LYS A 210 28.51 22.87 -12.66
#